data_AF-A0A1V5NKS8-F1
#
_entry.id   AF-A0A1V5NKS8-F1
#
_cell.length_a   1.000
_cell.length_b   1.000
_cell.length_c   1.000
_cell.angle_alpha   90.00
_cell.angle_beta   90.00
_cell.angle_gamma   90.00
#
_symmetry.space_group_name_H-M   'P 1'
#
loop_
_entity.id
_entity.type
_entity.pdbx_description
1 polymer ?
#
loop_
_entity_poly.entity_id
_entity_poly.type
_entity_poly.pdbx_seq_one_letter_code
_entity_poly.pdbx_strand_id
1 'polypeptide(L)'
;MGTSSVAGLKAEMKAKYGISANDGDGAVWSQRQLEEANKVLATLPESFRSNTKSIQRDASYMSPGVLGYVRMGIPTVHMMNSSCYDRTFQGTLVHEMTHTFQANNMHLVNAWKSQFWSGGRPNPPSVSGYGNTQAVEDFAESVRTYWQSGAAMKKSQPDRYEFIRKHVMGGTEY
;
A
#
# COMPACT_ATOMS: atom_id res chain seq x y z
N MET A 1 -18.02 -17.86 -17.90
CA MET A 1 -17.52 -16.83 -16.95
C MET A 1 -17.64 -15.49 -17.66
N GLY A 2 -18.49 -14.59 -17.18
CA GLY A 2 -18.65 -13.28 -17.82
C GLY A 2 -17.40 -12.44 -17.61
N THR A 3 -16.84 -11.87 -18.68
CA THR A 3 -15.79 -10.86 -18.60
C THR A 3 -16.35 -9.64 -17.87
N SER A 4 -15.87 -9.35 -16.65
CA SER A 4 -16.30 -8.16 -15.92
C SER A 4 -15.84 -6.90 -16.65
N SER A 5 -16.77 -5.99 -16.97
CA SER A 5 -16.45 -4.69 -17.56
C SER A 5 -15.71 -3.79 -16.55
N VAL A 6 -15.02 -2.74 -17.02
CA VAL A 6 -14.41 -1.72 -16.15
C VAL A 6 -15.41 -1.17 -15.14
N ALA A 7 -16.62 -0.81 -15.57
CA ALA A 7 -17.68 -0.34 -14.69
C ALA A 7 -18.10 -1.41 -13.65
N GLY A 8 -18.21 -2.67 -14.09
CA GLY A 8 -18.51 -3.80 -13.21
C GLY A 8 -17.44 -4.01 -12.13
N LEU A 9 -16.16 -3.95 -12.49
CA LEU A 9 -15.05 -4.11 -11.56
C LEU A 9 -14.94 -2.94 -10.55
N LYS A 10 -15.23 -1.71 -10.97
CA LYS A 10 -15.31 -0.55 -10.07
C LYS A 10 -16.46 -0.71 -9.07
N ALA A 11 -17.63 -1.15 -9.54
CA ALA A 11 -18.79 -1.41 -8.69
C ALA A 11 -18.52 -2.56 -7.69
N GLU A 12 -17.85 -3.63 -8.15
CA GLU A 12 -17.43 -4.74 -7.30
C GLU A 12 -16.48 -4.28 -6.20
N MET A 13 -15.46 -3.48 -6.54
CA MET A 13 -14.52 -2.93 -5.56
C MET A 13 -15.26 -2.12 -4.48
N LYS A 14 -16.21 -1.29 -4.90
CA LYS A 14 -17.00 -0.48 -3.97
C LYS A 14 -17.88 -1.34 -3.07
N ALA A 15 -18.57 -2.32 -3.66
CA ALA A 15 -19.49 -3.19 -2.94
C ALA A 15 -18.76 -4.11 -1.94
N LYS A 16 -17.64 -4.72 -2.34
CA LYS A 16 -16.89 -5.66 -1.49
C LYS A 16 -16.02 -4.96 -0.45
N TYR A 17 -15.39 -3.84 -0.82
CA TYR A 17 -14.33 -3.25 0.00
C TYR A 17 -14.65 -1.85 0.53
N GLY A 18 -15.74 -1.22 0.07
CA GLY A 18 -16.08 0.16 0.40
C GLY A 18 -15.21 1.20 -0.33
N ILE A 19 -14.32 0.77 -1.23
CA ILE A 19 -13.31 1.60 -1.90
C ILE A 19 -13.81 2.01 -3.29
N SER A 20 -13.79 3.31 -3.58
CA SER A 20 -14.14 3.85 -4.90
C SER A 20 -12.91 3.91 -5.82
N ALA A 21 -12.96 3.22 -6.96
CA ALA A 21 -11.96 3.34 -8.01
C ALA A 21 -12.32 4.46 -8.99
N ASN A 22 -11.53 5.54 -8.99
CA ASN A 22 -11.79 6.74 -9.77
C ASN A 22 -10.78 6.89 -10.92
N ASP A 23 -11.27 7.29 -12.08
CA ASP A 23 -10.38 7.82 -13.13
C ASP A 23 -9.89 9.20 -12.68
N GLY A 24 -8.62 9.49 -12.93
CA GLY A 24 -7.97 10.69 -12.46
C GLY A 24 -7.45 11.53 -13.61
N ASP A 25 -6.48 12.39 -13.32
CA ASP A 25 -5.95 13.33 -14.29
C ASP A 25 -5.11 12.61 -15.37
N GLY A 26 -5.52 12.73 -16.62
CA GLY A 26 -4.81 12.17 -17.77
C GLY A 26 -4.74 10.64 -17.85
N ALA A 27 -5.45 9.89 -16.99
CA ALA A 27 -5.45 8.43 -17.02
C ALA A 27 -6.79 7.83 -16.59
N VAL A 28 -7.10 6.67 -17.18
CA VAL A 28 -8.30 5.88 -16.86
C VAL A 28 -7.90 4.47 -16.45
N TRP A 29 -8.73 3.83 -15.64
CA TRP A 29 -8.55 2.43 -15.28
C TRP A 29 -8.72 1.51 -16.47
N SER A 30 -7.76 0.62 -16.69
CA SER A 30 -7.96 -0.56 -17.54
C SER A 30 -8.61 -1.70 -16.75
N GLN A 31 -9.24 -2.63 -17.46
CA GLN A 31 -9.83 -3.84 -16.86
C GLN A 31 -8.78 -4.61 -16.06
N ARG A 32 -7.60 -4.86 -16.64
CA ARG A 32 -6.51 -5.59 -15.98
C ARG A 32 -6.05 -4.90 -14.69
N GLN A 33 -5.94 -3.57 -14.67
CA GLN A 33 -5.53 -2.84 -13.47
C GLN A 33 -6.54 -3.00 -12.34
N LEU A 34 -7.84 -2.98 -12.65
CA LEU A 34 -8.89 -3.21 -11.66
C LEU A 34 -8.95 -4.67 -11.19
N GLU A 35 -8.71 -5.64 -12.08
CA GLU A 35 -8.59 -7.05 -11.70
C GLU A 35 -7.43 -7.26 -10.73
N GLU A 36 -6.26 -6.68 -11.01
CA GLU A 36 -5.10 -6.78 -10.11
C GLU A 36 -5.33 -6.04 -8.79
N ALA A 37 -5.94 -4.85 -8.81
CA ALA A 37 -6.30 -4.14 -7.59
C ALA A 37 -7.27 -4.95 -6.73
N ASN A 38 -8.33 -5.52 -7.31
CA ASN A 38 -9.28 -6.37 -6.58
C ASN A 38 -8.61 -7.63 -6.02
N LYS A 39 -7.68 -8.26 -6.75
CA LYS A 39 -6.89 -9.38 -6.23
C LYS A 39 -6.08 -8.97 -5.00
N VAL A 40 -5.37 -7.84 -5.06
CA VAL A 40 -4.62 -7.32 -3.91
C VAL A 40 -5.56 -7.07 -2.73
N LEU A 41 -6.65 -6.31 -2.93
CA LEU A 41 -7.60 -5.98 -1.88
C LEU A 41 -8.24 -7.21 -1.23
N ALA A 42 -8.49 -8.28 -1.99
CA ALA A 42 -9.02 -9.54 -1.47
C ALA A 42 -8.06 -10.23 -0.49
N THR A 43 -6.75 -10.00 -0.61
CA THR A 43 -5.76 -10.58 0.29
C THR A 43 -5.56 -9.79 1.57
N LEU A 44 -5.99 -8.52 1.61
CA LEU A 44 -5.71 -7.60 2.72
C LEU A 44 -6.84 -7.64 3.76
N PRO A 45 -6.51 -7.62 5.07
CA PRO A 45 -7.51 -7.63 6.13
C PRO A 45 -8.30 -6.32 6.15
N GLU A 46 -9.56 -6.41 6.57
CA GLU A 46 -10.46 -5.25 6.65
C GLU A 46 -9.92 -4.11 7.51
N SER A 47 -9.29 -4.44 8.64
CA SER A 47 -8.65 -3.47 9.54
C SER A 47 -7.59 -2.61 8.85
N PHE A 48 -6.95 -3.14 7.81
CA PHE A 48 -6.00 -2.40 6.98
C PHE A 48 -6.71 -1.64 5.86
N ARG A 49 -7.42 -2.37 4.97
CA ARG A 49 -8.00 -1.79 3.75
C ARG A 49 -9.07 -0.71 4.01
N SER A 50 -9.77 -0.77 5.14
CA SER A 50 -10.82 0.21 5.48
C SER A 50 -10.30 1.64 5.71
N ASN A 51 -8.99 1.83 5.86
CA ASN A 51 -8.34 3.14 5.98
C ASN A 51 -8.23 3.88 4.65
N THR A 52 -8.33 3.16 3.53
CA THR A 52 -8.43 3.72 2.19
C THR A 52 -9.89 3.81 1.79
N LYS A 53 -10.34 4.96 1.26
CA LYS A 53 -11.72 5.15 0.76
C LYS A 53 -11.79 5.27 -0.75
N SER A 54 -10.69 5.68 -1.40
CA SER A 54 -10.61 5.75 -2.85
C SER A 54 -9.22 5.39 -3.36
N ILE A 55 -9.19 4.82 -4.56
CA ILE A 55 -7.97 4.66 -5.35
C ILE A 55 -8.19 5.39 -6.67
N GLN A 56 -7.39 6.42 -6.92
CA GLN A 56 -7.45 7.25 -8.11
C GLN A 56 -6.33 6.88 -9.08
N ARG A 57 -6.62 6.92 -10.37
CA ARG A 57 -5.68 6.62 -11.45
C ARG A 57 -5.23 7.89 -12.17
N ASP A 58 -4.02 8.36 -11.93
CA ASP A 58 -3.51 9.61 -12.55
C ASP A 58 -2.29 9.36 -13.45
N ALA A 59 -2.13 10.13 -14.52
CA ALA A 59 -1.03 9.95 -15.46
C ALA A 59 0.34 10.15 -14.80
N SER A 60 0.50 11.23 -14.03
CA SER A 60 1.78 11.59 -13.42
C SER A 60 1.59 12.52 -12.21
N TYR A 61 2.64 12.65 -11.39
CA TYR A 61 2.68 13.60 -10.29
C TYR A 61 4.11 14.11 -10.09
N MET A 62 4.32 15.42 -10.21
CA MET A 62 5.61 16.14 -10.12
C MET A 62 6.71 15.73 -11.10
N SER A 63 6.93 14.43 -11.32
CA SER A 63 7.87 13.87 -12.28
C SER A 63 7.37 12.50 -12.79
N PRO A 64 7.84 12.03 -13.96
CA PRO A 64 7.39 10.75 -14.52
C PRO A 64 7.72 9.51 -13.68
N GLY A 65 8.70 9.58 -12.78
CA GLY A 65 9.20 8.45 -12.00
C GLY A 65 8.42 8.15 -10.72
N VAL A 66 7.49 9.01 -10.31
CA VAL A 66 6.69 8.79 -9.09
C VAL A 66 5.72 7.66 -9.33
N LEU A 67 5.74 6.62 -8.49
CA LEU A 67 4.91 5.40 -8.63
C LEU A 67 3.48 5.60 -8.12
N GLY A 68 3.35 6.29 -6.99
CA GLY A 68 2.10 6.60 -6.34
C GLY A 68 2.29 7.70 -5.31
N TYR A 69 1.20 8.19 -4.75
CA TYR A 69 1.27 9.04 -3.57
C TYR A 69 -0.03 9.02 -2.76
N VAL A 70 0.09 9.43 -1.51
CA VAL A 70 -1.02 9.79 -0.61
C VAL A 70 -0.77 11.17 -0.02
N ARG A 71 -1.81 12.00 0.04
CA ARG A 71 -1.79 13.21 0.87
C ARG A 71 -2.21 12.83 2.29
N MET A 72 -1.33 12.99 3.26
CA MET A 72 -1.60 12.59 4.65
C MET A 72 -2.92 13.17 5.17
N GLY A 73 -3.76 12.31 5.74
CA GLY A 73 -5.11 12.65 6.22
C GLY A 73 -6.21 12.59 5.16
N ILE A 74 -5.86 12.43 3.88
CA ILE A 74 -6.83 12.20 2.80
C ILE A 74 -6.79 10.71 2.45
N PRO A 75 -7.90 9.97 2.60
CA PRO A 75 -7.92 8.52 2.42
C PRO A 75 -8.00 8.10 0.94
N THR A 76 -7.23 8.76 0.09
CA THR A 76 -7.13 8.50 -1.35
C THR A 76 -5.71 8.07 -1.69
N VAL A 77 -5.58 6.90 -2.30
CA VAL A 77 -4.35 6.43 -2.93
C VAL A 77 -4.35 6.88 -4.39
N HIS A 78 -3.27 7.49 -4.85
CA HIS A 78 -3.09 7.86 -6.25
C HIS A 78 -2.08 6.92 -6.92
N MET A 79 -2.49 6.24 -8.00
CA MET A 79 -1.67 5.29 -8.77
C MET A 79 -1.22 5.91 -10.09
N MET A 80 0.09 6.03 -10.29
CA MET A 80 0.69 6.69 -11.46
C MET A 80 0.98 5.73 -12.62
N ASN A 81 1.20 6.27 -13.83
CA ASN A 81 1.58 5.50 -15.02
C ASN A 81 2.78 4.57 -14.79
N SER A 82 3.82 5.09 -14.15
CA SER A 82 5.06 4.35 -13.86
C SER A 82 4.78 3.05 -13.09
N SER A 83 3.94 3.09 -12.04
CA SER A 83 3.55 1.86 -11.32
C SER A 83 2.67 0.92 -12.13
N CYS A 84 1.84 1.46 -13.03
CA CYS A 84 0.89 0.70 -13.83
C CYS A 84 1.49 0.03 -15.06
N TYR A 85 2.62 0.53 -15.54
CA TYR A 85 3.33 -0.01 -16.70
C TYR A 85 4.54 -0.84 -16.31
N ASP A 86 5.10 -0.59 -15.13
CA ASP A 86 6.11 -1.46 -14.53
C ASP A 86 5.47 -2.60 -13.73
N ARG A 87 6.25 -3.66 -13.48
CA ARG A 87 5.81 -4.83 -12.69
C ARG A 87 5.72 -4.53 -11.17
N THR A 88 5.46 -3.28 -10.80
CA THR A 88 5.48 -2.78 -9.42
C THR A 88 4.08 -2.45 -8.88
N PHE A 89 3.06 -2.37 -9.75
CA PHE A 89 1.68 -1.97 -9.43
C PHE A 89 1.15 -2.46 -8.07
N GLN A 90 1.17 -3.77 -7.84
CA GLN A 90 0.57 -4.37 -6.64
C GLN A 90 1.33 -3.96 -5.37
N GLY A 91 2.67 -3.98 -5.43
CA GLY A 91 3.51 -3.56 -4.30
C GLY A 91 3.38 -2.07 -4.01
N THR A 92 3.31 -1.23 -5.06
CA THR A 92 3.03 0.20 -4.92
C THR A 92 1.66 0.42 -4.27
N LEU A 93 0.61 -0.28 -4.71
CA LEU A 93 -0.71 -0.13 -4.12
C LEU A 93 -0.70 -0.42 -2.60
N VAL A 94 -0.05 -1.51 -2.17
CA VAL A 94 0.06 -1.84 -0.73
C VAL A 94 0.88 -0.79 0.03
N HIS A 95 1.98 -0.31 -0.56
CA HIS A 95 2.79 0.77 -0.01
C HIS A 95 1.94 2.02 0.24
N GLU A 96 1.24 2.51 -0.79
CA GLU A 96 0.41 3.72 -0.66
C GLU A 96 -0.77 3.53 0.30
N MET A 97 -1.43 2.37 0.28
CA MET A 97 -2.47 2.05 1.26
C MET A 97 -1.92 2.11 2.69
N THR A 98 -0.64 1.79 2.89
CA THR A 98 0.01 1.89 4.20
C THR A 98 0.06 3.33 4.68
N HIS A 99 0.27 4.32 3.81
CA HIS A 99 0.19 5.73 4.21
C HIS A 99 -1.21 6.13 4.69
N THR A 100 -2.28 5.64 4.03
CA THR A 100 -3.65 5.88 4.54
C THR A 100 -3.89 5.21 5.89
N PHE A 101 -3.33 4.01 6.11
CA PHE A 101 -3.36 3.33 7.40
C PHE A 101 -2.61 4.14 8.48
N GLN A 102 -1.41 4.61 8.16
CA GLN A 102 -0.59 5.41 9.07
C GLN A 102 -1.31 6.69 9.50
N ALA A 103 -1.98 7.39 8.56
CA ALA A 103 -2.73 8.61 8.85
C ALA A 103 -3.81 8.41 9.93
N ASN A 104 -4.48 7.26 9.94
CA ASN A 104 -5.51 6.92 10.93
C ASN A 104 -4.94 6.24 12.18
N ASN A 105 -3.68 5.78 12.15
CA ASN A 105 -3.06 4.98 13.21
C ASN A 105 -1.71 5.58 13.64
N MET A 106 -1.69 6.89 13.93
CA MET A 106 -0.48 7.61 14.32
C MET A 106 0.24 7.02 15.55
N HIS A 107 -0.51 6.38 16.46
CA HIS A 107 0.07 5.67 17.60
C HIS A 107 0.98 4.50 17.16
N LEU A 108 0.64 3.80 16.07
CA LEU A 108 1.48 2.74 15.50
C LEU A 108 2.69 3.32 14.75
N VAL A 109 2.55 4.49 14.12
CA VAL A 109 3.70 5.20 13.54
C VAL A 109 4.71 5.56 14.64
N ASN A 110 4.23 6.04 15.79
CA ASN A 110 5.07 6.37 16.93
C ASN A 110 5.72 5.12 17.54
N ALA A 111 4.97 4.01 17.66
CA ALA A 111 5.50 2.73 18.11
C ALA A 111 6.60 2.22 17.15
N TRP A 112 6.36 2.27 15.84
CA TRP A 112 7.35 1.91 14.81
C TRP A 112 8.63 2.74 14.95
N LYS A 113 8.50 4.07 15.06
CA LYS A 113 9.63 4.97 15.27
C LYS A 113 10.40 4.64 16.55
N SER A 114 9.69 4.42 17.65
CA SER A 114 10.30 4.08 18.93
C SER A 114 11.07 2.75 18.87
N GLN A 115 10.56 1.77 18.12
CA GLN A 115 11.17 0.45 18.05
C GLN A 115 12.34 0.39 17.07
N PHE A 116 12.20 1.02 15.89
CA PHE A 116 13.13 0.84 14.79
C PHE A 116 13.96 2.07 14.43
N TRP A 117 13.67 3.26 14.96
CA TRP A 117 14.31 4.52 14.56
C TRP A 117 14.98 5.27 15.72
N SER A 118 15.86 4.58 16.46
CA SER A 118 16.69 5.24 17.47
C SER A 118 17.78 6.11 16.81
N GLY A 119 17.92 7.37 17.24
CA GLY A 119 18.96 8.26 16.74
C GLY A 119 18.74 8.82 15.32
N GLY A 120 17.50 8.79 14.80
CA GLY A 120 17.15 9.41 13.52
C GLY A 120 17.44 8.58 12.27
N ARG A 121 17.80 7.30 12.43
CA ARG A 121 18.01 6.32 11.35
C ARG A 121 17.40 4.98 11.74
N PRO A 122 17.03 4.11 10.78
CA PRO A 122 16.53 2.79 11.10
C PRO A 122 17.66 1.91 11.66
N ASN A 123 17.36 1.17 12.72
CA ASN A 123 18.23 0.15 13.29
C ASN A 123 17.41 -1.09 13.69
N PRO A 124 17.60 -2.25 13.03
CA PRO A 124 18.49 -2.47 11.88
C PRO A 124 18.05 -1.68 10.63
N PRO A 125 18.90 -1.58 9.59
CA PRO A 125 18.54 -0.93 8.33
C PRO A 125 17.18 -1.42 7.79
N SER A 126 16.46 -0.55 7.10
CA SER A 126 15.18 -0.89 6.47
C SER A 126 15.33 -1.99 5.43
N VAL A 127 14.20 -2.62 5.07
CA VAL A 127 14.09 -3.62 3.99
C VAL A 127 14.49 -3.07 2.62
N SER A 128 14.49 -1.75 2.43
CA SER A 128 14.88 -1.11 1.17
C SER A 128 15.72 0.15 1.40
N GLY A 129 16.48 0.55 0.37
CA GLY A 129 17.25 1.79 0.39
C GLY A 129 16.37 3.02 0.57
N TYR A 130 15.19 3.03 -0.05
CA TYR A 130 14.21 4.11 0.09
C TYR A 130 13.62 4.18 1.50
N GLY A 131 13.31 3.02 2.10
CA GLY A 131 12.87 2.96 3.49
C GLY A 131 13.90 3.51 4.49
N ASN A 132 15.19 3.56 4.16
CA ASN A 132 16.19 4.18 5.03
C ASN A 132 16.10 5.71 5.13
N THR A 133 15.27 6.37 4.32
CA THR A 133 15.19 7.84 4.25
C THR A 133 14.36 8.45 5.37
N GLN A 134 13.20 7.86 5.69
CA GLN A 134 12.31 8.33 6.76
C GLN A 134 11.45 7.20 7.31
N ALA A 135 11.09 7.28 8.60
CA ALA A 135 10.40 6.20 9.31
C ALA A 135 9.03 5.81 8.74
N VAL A 136 8.32 6.77 8.11
CA VAL A 136 7.02 6.49 7.47
C VAL A 136 7.18 5.69 6.16
N GLU A 137 8.22 5.95 5.37
CA GLU A 137 8.54 5.13 4.18
C GLU A 137 9.08 3.77 4.58
N ASP A 138 9.92 3.70 5.62
CA ASP A 138 10.38 2.42 6.17
C ASP A 138 9.20 1.52 6.54
N PHE A 139 8.21 2.10 7.21
CA PHE A 139 7.02 1.38 7.60
C PHE A 139 6.21 0.96 6.37
N ALA A 140 5.99 1.84 5.38
CA ALA A 140 5.29 1.50 4.14
C ALA A 140 6.01 0.41 3.31
N GLU A 141 7.31 0.53 3.13
CA GLU A 141 8.15 -0.46 2.43
C GLU A 141 8.22 -1.80 3.17
N SER A 142 8.23 -1.77 4.51
CA SER A 142 8.18 -2.98 5.32
C SER A 142 6.83 -3.69 5.20
N VAL A 143 5.70 -2.96 5.19
CA VAL A 143 4.37 -3.55 4.97
C VAL A 143 4.24 -4.12 3.56
N ARG A 144 4.74 -3.41 2.55
CA ARG A 144 4.84 -3.92 1.19
C ARG A 144 5.67 -5.20 1.13
N THR A 145 6.85 -5.22 1.75
CA THR A 145 7.74 -6.40 1.76
C THR A 145 7.10 -7.57 2.50
N TYR A 146 6.42 -7.31 3.62
CA TYR A 146 5.65 -8.30 4.35
C TYR A 146 4.61 -8.97 3.46
N TRP A 147 3.86 -8.18 2.69
CA TRP A 147 2.83 -8.71 1.78
C TRP A 147 3.43 -9.46 0.56
N GLN A 148 4.54 -8.96 -0.02
CA GLN A 148 5.15 -9.56 -1.21
C GLN A 148 5.98 -10.82 -0.91
N SER A 149 6.61 -10.88 0.26
CA SER A 149 7.61 -11.90 0.58
C SER A 149 7.74 -12.14 2.09
N GLY A 150 6.61 -12.22 2.81
CA GLY A 150 6.55 -12.33 4.26
C GLY A 150 7.38 -13.48 4.82
N ALA A 151 7.37 -14.67 4.20
CA ALA A 151 8.23 -15.79 4.58
C ALA A 151 9.74 -15.46 4.53
N ALA A 152 10.19 -14.64 3.59
CA ALA A 152 11.59 -14.19 3.52
C ALA A 152 11.86 -13.10 4.57
N MET A 153 10.93 -12.16 4.74
CA MET A 153 11.01 -11.10 5.76
C MET A 153 11.04 -11.66 7.18
N LYS A 154 10.30 -12.73 7.47
CA LYS A 154 10.31 -13.43 8.76
C LYS A 154 11.72 -13.90 9.16
N LYS A 155 12.55 -14.22 8.18
CA LYS A 155 13.94 -14.65 8.39
C LYS A 155 14.92 -13.48 8.48
N SER A 156 14.76 -12.47 7.63
CA SER A 156 15.72 -11.35 7.53
C SER A 156 15.45 -10.21 8.52
N GLN A 157 14.18 -9.97 8.88
CA GLN A 157 13.72 -8.85 9.68
C GLN A 157 12.56 -9.29 10.62
N PRO A 158 12.81 -10.26 11.53
CA PRO A 158 11.76 -10.91 12.32
C PRO A 158 10.94 -9.92 13.17
N ASP A 159 11.59 -8.91 13.76
CA ASP A 159 10.90 -7.94 14.63
C ASP A 159 9.92 -7.05 13.84
N ARG A 160 10.32 -6.64 12.62
CA ARG A 160 9.45 -5.88 11.71
C ARG A 160 8.30 -6.75 11.23
N TYR A 161 8.59 -8.02 10.89
CA TYR A 161 7.59 -9.01 10.50
C TYR A 161 6.52 -9.16 11.60
N GLU A 162 6.93 -9.38 12.84
CA GLU A 162 5.99 -9.58 13.96
C GLU A 162 5.18 -8.31 14.26
N PHE A 163 5.81 -7.13 14.19
CA PHE A 163 5.09 -5.86 14.34
C PHE A 163 3.95 -5.74 13.31
N ILE A 164 4.25 -6.00 12.03
CA ILE A 164 3.29 -5.86 10.93
C ILE A 164 2.19 -6.91 11.05
N ARG A 165 2.56 -8.18 11.28
CA ARG A 165 1.60 -9.28 11.47
C ARG A 165 0.58 -8.91 12.55
N LYS A 166 1.06 -8.45 13.72
CA LYS A 166 0.22 -8.18 14.88
C LYS A 166 -0.60 -6.89 14.75
N HIS A 167 0.01 -5.79 14.31
CA HIS A 167 -0.57 -4.46 14.42
C HIS A 167 -1.19 -3.93 13.14
N VAL A 168 -0.79 -4.46 11.97
CA VAL A 168 -1.23 -3.96 10.67
C VAL A 168 -2.12 -5.00 9.98
N MET A 169 -1.64 -6.24 9.91
CA MET A 169 -2.27 -7.31 9.14
C MET A 169 -3.21 -8.21 9.95
N GLY A 170 -3.56 -7.82 11.18
CA GLY A 170 -4.59 -8.53 11.97
C GLY A 170 -4.28 -10.02 12.22
N GLY A 171 -3.00 -10.40 12.19
CA GLY A 171 -2.54 -11.78 12.31
C GLY A 171 -2.36 -12.54 10.99
N THR A 172 -2.83 -12.00 9.86
CA THR A 172 -2.69 -12.63 8.53
C THR A 172 -1.21 -12.70 8.13
N GLU A 173 -0.76 -13.90 7.76
CA GLU A 173 0.60 -14.16 7.25
C GLU A 173 0.62 -14.25 5.71
N TYR A 174 1.74 -13.85 5.10
CA TYR A 174 2.03 -13.94 3.66
C TYR A 174 3.42 -14.56 3.40
#